data_AF-A0A8J5ESP6-F1
#
_entry.id   AF-A0A8J5ESP6-F1
#
_cell.length_a   1.000
_cell.length_b   1.000
_cell.length_c   1.000
_cell.angle_alpha   90.00
_cell.angle_beta   90.00
_cell.angle_gamma   90.00
#
_symmetry.space_group_name_H-M   'P 1'
#
loop_
_entity.id
_entity.type
_entity.pdbx_description
1 polymer ?
#
loop_
_entity_poly.entity_id
_entity_poly.type
_entity_poly.pdbx_seq_one_letter_code
_entity_poly.pdbx_strand_id
1 'polypeptide(L)'
;MPDVQALVNDFVLKIKRRKIEGSQATAKHTAELLRQVVSQQRITYTNQAASLIDAVKAVGEQLIEANPVELAIGNIVRRVLHMIREENVSSAMSAVEELALGSDDDEAEHDNRMGLSAAAVAAAARSTLRAPSLQTLLEDIPDSATAPHPPSSGGDSEGKSKSAAESSSRNKKLKHDVIEAINELIQEIDTCHELISAQAVEHIHQNEVILTLGHSRTVKEFLFAANEKKRSFRVFVAEGAPRYQGHVLAKELVGKGLQTTVITDSAVFAMISRVNMVIVGAHAIMANGGVIAPVGINMVALAAQRHAVPFVVLAGSHKVIIIWLTFLMHSTNTDT
;
A
#
# COMPACT_ATOMS: atom_id res chain seq x y z
N MET A 1 -22.84 11.77 2.88
CA MET A 1 -23.68 11.39 1.73
C MET A 1 -24.23 10.00 2.02
N PRO A 2 -25.56 9.79 2.00
CA PRO A 2 -26.17 8.54 2.43
C PRO A 2 -25.76 7.32 1.59
N ASP A 3 -25.36 7.52 0.32
CA ASP A 3 -25.00 6.45 -0.60
C ASP A 3 -23.62 5.84 -0.31
N VAL A 4 -22.59 6.66 -0.05
CA VAL A 4 -21.25 6.17 0.35
C VAL A 4 -21.31 5.37 1.64
N GLN A 5 -22.04 5.86 2.64
CA GLN A 5 -22.11 5.19 3.93
C GLN A 5 -22.82 3.83 3.82
N ALA A 6 -23.81 3.72 2.94
CA ALA A 6 -24.46 2.44 2.64
C ALA A 6 -23.48 1.44 2.01
N LEU A 7 -22.64 1.89 1.06
CA LEU A 7 -21.61 1.07 0.42
C LEU A 7 -20.54 0.61 1.41
N VAL A 8 -20.07 1.50 2.29
CA VAL A 8 -19.13 1.16 3.37
C VAL A 8 -19.74 0.12 4.30
N ASN A 9 -21.00 0.32 4.74
CA ASN A 9 -21.68 -0.62 5.62
C ASN A 9 -21.89 -2.00 4.96
N ASP A 10 -22.25 -2.05 3.68
CA ASP A 10 -22.37 -3.31 2.94
C ASP A 10 -21.02 -4.04 2.85
N PHE A 11 -19.93 -3.31 2.58
CA PHE A 11 -18.59 -3.89 2.53
C PHE A 11 -18.13 -4.40 3.90
N VAL A 12 -18.37 -3.64 4.98
CA VAL A 12 -18.14 -4.07 6.37
C VAL A 12 -18.91 -5.36 6.67
N LEU A 13 -20.17 -5.46 6.27
CA LEU A 13 -20.97 -6.69 6.45
C LEU A 13 -20.41 -7.87 5.65
N LYS A 14 -19.93 -7.64 4.43
CA LYS A 14 -19.29 -8.67 3.60
C LYS A 14 -17.99 -9.18 4.23
N ILE A 15 -17.18 -8.28 4.77
CA ILE A 15 -15.93 -8.62 5.48
C ILE A 15 -16.25 -9.41 6.76
N LYS A 16 -17.16 -8.92 7.61
CA LYS A 16 -17.54 -9.60 8.87
C LYS A 16 -18.12 -10.99 8.65
N ARG A 17 -18.85 -11.18 7.55
CA ARG A 17 -19.42 -12.48 7.15
C ARG A 17 -18.44 -13.38 6.38
N ARG A 18 -17.17 -12.98 6.22
CA ARG A 18 -16.15 -13.70 5.43
C ARG A 18 -16.61 -14.07 4.01
N LYS A 19 -17.40 -13.19 3.38
CA LYS A 19 -17.83 -13.39 1.99
C LYS A 19 -16.71 -13.04 1.00
N ILE A 20 -15.81 -12.16 1.41
CA ILE A 20 -14.63 -11.75 0.66
C ILE A 20 -13.45 -12.26 1.47
N GLU A 21 -12.75 -13.25 0.91
CA GLU A 21 -11.56 -13.82 1.51
C GLU A 21 -10.36 -13.62 0.58
N GLY A 22 -9.19 -13.48 1.19
CA GLY A 22 -7.93 -13.34 0.47
C GLY A 22 -7.48 -11.90 0.30
N SER A 23 -6.16 -11.72 0.35
CA SER A 23 -5.50 -10.42 0.34
C SER A 23 -5.79 -9.61 -0.93
N GLN A 24 -5.83 -10.26 -2.10
CA GLN A 24 -5.99 -9.58 -3.38
C GLN A 24 -7.42 -9.03 -3.56
N ALA A 25 -8.44 -9.87 -3.35
CA ALA A 25 -9.84 -9.47 -3.47
C ALA A 25 -10.20 -8.37 -2.45
N THR A 26 -9.72 -8.53 -1.21
CA THR A 26 -9.94 -7.54 -0.15
C THR A 26 -9.23 -6.23 -0.45
N ALA A 27 -7.98 -6.26 -0.92
CA ALA A 27 -7.24 -5.07 -1.32
C ALA A 27 -7.93 -4.31 -2.47
N LYS A 28 -8.35 -5.04 -3.51
CA LYS A 28 -9.03 -4.46 -4.67
C LYS A 28 -10.34 -3.78 -4.29
N HIS A 29 -11.21 -4.47 -3.57
CA HIS A 29 -12.49 -3.88 -3.14
C HIS A 29 -12.29 -2.70 -2.17
N THR A 30 -11.26 -2.73 -1.33
CA THR A 30 -10.91 -1.59 -0.47
C THR A 30 -10.49 -0.38 -1.32
N ALA A 31 -9.64 -0.58 -2.33
CA ALA A 31 -9.22 0.50 -3.23
C ALA A 31 -10.41 1.08 -4.04
N GLU A 32 -11.29 0.21 -4.57
CA GLU A 32 -12.51 0.61 -5.27
C GLU A 32 -13.44 1.45 -4.39
N LEU A 33 -13.62 1.04 -3.13
CA LEU A 33 -14.44 1.76 -2.15
C LEU A 33 -13.81 3.13 -1.83
N LEU A 34 -12.51 3.19 -1.56
CA LEU A 34 -11.81 4.46 -1.29
C LEU A 34 -11.87 5.40 -2.50
N ARG A 35 -11.79 4.89 -3.72
CA ARG A 35 -11.98 5.68 -4.95
C ARG A 35 -13.38 6.33 -4.98
N GLN A 36 -14.42 5.59 -4.62
CA GLN A 36 -15.79 6.12 -4.56
C GLN A 36 -15.94 7.16 -3.46
N VAL A 37 -15.32 6.95 -2.29
CA VAL A 37 -15.30 7.91 -1.18
C VAL A 37 -14.65 9.23 -1.62
N VAL A 38 -13.47 9.17 -2.25
CA VAL A 38 -12.75 10.36 -2.73
C VAL A 38 -13.55 11.10 -3.82
N SER A 39 -14.18 10.36 -4.73
CA SER A 39 -15.00 10.93 -5.81
C SER A 39 -16.21 11.71 -5.26
N GLN A 40 -16.92 11.15 -4.27
CA GLN A 40 -18.17 11.71 -3.74
C GLN A 40 -17.96 12.74 -2.61
N GLN A 41 -16.76 12.88 -2.06
CA GLN A 41 -16.46 13.81 -0.98
C GLN A 41 -16.66 15.27 -1.41
N ARG A 42 -17.36 16.08 -0.60
CA ARG A 42 -17.47 17.53 -0.86
C ARG A 42 -16.17 18.23 -0.45
N ILE A 43 -15.59 19.03 -1.34
CA ILE A 43 -14.37 19.80 -1.05
C ILE A 43 -14.78 21.15 -0.46
N THR A 44 -14.23 21.48 0.71
CA THR A 44 -14.27 22.84 1.25
C THR A 44 -12.99 23.58 0.84
N TYR A 45 -13.13 24.81 0.35
CA TYR A 45 -12.12 25.59 -0.39
C TYR A 45 -10.80 25.89 0.34
N THR A 46 -10.74 25.70 1.67
CA THR A 46 -9.58 26.10 2.48
C THR A 46 -8.64 24.94 2.86
N ASN A 47 -9.08 23.68 2.82
CA ASN A 47 -8.28 22.53 3.27
C ASN A 47 -8.71 21.21 2.61
N GLN A 48 -8.52 21.11 1.29
CA GLN A 48 -8.93 19.93 0.50
C GLN A 48 -8.23 18.64 0.93
N ALA A 49 -6.91 18.69 1.09
CA ALA A 49 -6.12 17.50 1.46
C ALA A 49 -6.49 17.00 2.86
N ALA A 50 -6.66 17.89 3.84
CA ALA A 50 -7.07 17.51 5.19
C ALA A 50 -8.46 16.86 5.20
N SER A 51 -9.44 17.43 4.49
CA SER A 51 -10.78 16.83 4.42
C SER A 51 -10.80 15.46 3.74
N LEU A 52 -9.96 15.25 2.71
CA LEU A 52 -9.82 13.95 2.06
C LEU A 52 -9.13 12.93 2.98
N ILE A 53 -8.06 13.35 3.67
CA ILE A 53 -7.35 12.53 4.64
C ILE A 53 -8.30 12.08 5.76
N ASP A 54 -9.08 13.00 6.34
CA ASP A 54 -10.01 12.69 7.42
C ASP A 54 -11.12 11.74 6.96
N ALA A 55 -11.67 11.94 5.75
CA ALA A 55 -12.69 11.06 5.19
C ALA A 55 -12.15 9.64 4.93
N VAL A 56 -10.97 9.52 4.31
CA VAL A 56 -10.33 8.22 4.04
C VAL A 56 -9.92 7.54 5.35
N LYS A 57 -9.43 8.29 6.33
CA LYS A 57 -9.06 7.77 7.65
C LYS A 57 -10.27 7.22 8.40
N ALA A 58 -11.39 7.96 8.44
CA ALA A 58 -12.62 7.54 9.11
C ALA A 58 -13.19 6.24 8.49
N VAL A 59 -13.22 6.14 7.16
CA VAL A 59 -13.64 4.90 6.48
C VAL A 59 -12.63 3.78 6.75
N GLY A 60 -11.33 4.07 6.69
CA GLY A 60 -10.27 3.10 6.93
C GLY A 60 -10.32 2.49 8.33
N GLU A 61 -10.55 3.28 9.37
CA GLU A 61 -10.71 2.83 10.76
C GLU A 61 -11.90 1.85 10.88
N GLN A 62 -13.05 2.20 10.30
CA GLN A 62 -14.23 1.31 10.28
C GLN A 62 -13.96 -0.04 9.60
N LEU A 63 -13.17 -0.06 8.51
CA LEU A 63 -12.82 -1.28 7.80
C LEU A 63 -11.81 -2.14 8.56
N ILE A 64 -10.83 -1.52 9.21
CA ILE A 64 -9.82 -2.21 10.00
C ILE A 64 -10.45 -2.84 11.25
N GLU A 65 -11.35 -2.12 11.94
CA GLU A 65 -12.11 -2.64 13.07
C GLU A 65 -13.03 -3.81 12.67
N ALA A 66 -13.55 -3.81 11.43
CA ALA A 66 -14.40 -4.89 10.95
C ALA A 66 -13.67 -6.23 10.84
N ASN A 67 -12.38 -6.22 10.50
CA ASN A 67 -11.53 -7.40 10.47
C ASN A 67 -10.04 -7.04 10.61
N PRO A 68 -9.50 -7.04 11.84
CA PRO A 68 -8.11 -6.64 12.09
C PRO A 68 -7.09 -7.67 11.58
N VAL A 69 -7.53 -8.89 11.25
CA VAL A 69 -6.65 -9.97 10.75
C VAL A 69 -6.29 -9.75 9.28
N GLU A 70 -7.16 -9.11 8.49
CA GLU A 70 -6.92 -8.82 7.07
C GLU A 70 -6.13 -7.53 6.90
N LEU A 71 -4.81 -7.66 7.03
CA LEU A 71 -3.88 -6.52 7.03
C LEU A 71 -3.79 -5.79 5.69
N ALA A 72 -4.24 -6.42 4.60
CA ALA A 72 -4.30 -5.83 3.27
C ALA A 72 -5.18 -4.56 3.25
N ILE A 73 -6.30 -4.54 3.99
CA ILE A 73 -7.19 -3.37 4.10
C ILE A 73 -6.41 -2.17 4.62
N GLY A 74 -5.76 -2.34 5.76
CA GLY A 74 -4.98 -1.28 6.39
C GLY A 74 -3.82 -0.82 5.51
N ASN A 75 -3.20 -1.72 4.75
CA ASN A 75 -2.13 -1.34 3.83
C ASN A 75 -2.64 -0.42 2.71
N ILE A 76 -3.74 -0.81 2.06
CA ILE A 76 -4.35 0.00 0.99
C ILE A 76 -4.78 1.38 1.50
N VAL A 77 -5.43 1.45 2.66
CA VAL A 77 -5.79 2.74 3.29
C VAL A 77 -4.56 3.63 3.48
N ARG A 78 -3.45 3.10 3.98
CA ARG A 78 -2.21 3.86 4.19
C ARG A 78 -1.57 4.30 2.88
N ARG A 79 -1.56 3.45 1.85
CA ARG A 79 -1.08 3.82 0.50
C ARG A 79 -1.91 4.97 -0.07
N VAL A 80 -3.23 4.91 0.05
CA VAL A 80 -4.13 6.00 -0.40
C VAL A 80 -3.88 7.29 0.37
N LEU A 81 -3.73 7.22 1.70
CA LEU A 81 -3.37 8.40 2.49
C LEU A 81 -2.02 9.00 2.10
N HIS A 82 -1.04 8.15 1.74
CA HIS A 82 0.25 8.60 1.25
C HIS A 82 0.14 9.28 -0.11
N MET A 83 -0.58 8.70 -1.07
CA MET A 83 -0.85 9.31 -2.38
C MET A 83 -1.50 10.70 -2.24
N ILE A 84 -2.49 10.85 -1.35
CA ILE A 84 -3.13 12.16 -1.10
C ILE A 84 -2.11 13.19 -0.56
N ARG A 85 -1.19 12.77 0.32
CA ARG A 85 -0.17 13.66 0.87
C ARG A 85 0.87 14.05 -0.18
N GLU A 86 1.32 13.09 -0.97
CA GLU A 86 2.30 13.29 -2.03
C GLU A 86 1.77 14.25 -3.10
N GLU A 87 0.54 14.05 -3.58
CA GLU A 87 -0.09 14.95 -4.56
C GLU A 87 -0.31 16.38 -4.02
N ASN A 88 -0.58 16.52 -2.72
CA ASN A 88 -0.71 17.83 -2.09
C ASN A 88 0.63 18.57 -2.02
N VAL A 89 1.73 17.84 -1.76
CA VAL A 89 3.08 18.41 -1.77
C VAL A 89 3.49 18.77 -3.20
N SER A 90 3.26 17.88 -4.17
CA SER A 90 3.52 18.12 -5.59
C SER A 90 2.78 19.36 -6.11
N SER A 91 1.49 19.48 -5.79
CA SER A 91 0.68 20.67 -6.14
C SER A 91 1.20 21.96 -5.50
N ALA A 92 1.72 21.89 -4.26
CA ALA A 92 2.31 23.04 -3.58
C ALA A 92 3.66 23.44 -4.20
N MET A 93 4.47 22.46 -4.64
CA MET A 93 5.75 22.70 -5.31
C MET A 93 5.59 23.38 -6.66
N SER A 94 4.68 22.91 -7.51
CA SER A 94 4.43 23.54 -8.81
C SER A 94 3.98 25.00 -8.67
N ALA A 95 3.24 25.33 -7.60
CA ALA A 95 2.86 26.71 -7.30
C ALA A 95 4.05 27.58 -6.86
N VAL A 96 5.03 27.02 -6.15
CA VAL A 96 6.26 27.72 -5.75
C VAL A 96 7.19 27.93 -6.94
N GLU A 97 7.27 26.95 -7.85
CA GLU A 97 8.10 27.03 -9.05
C GLU A 97 7.57 28.04 -10.08
N GLU A 98 6.24 28.12 -10.27
CA GLU A 98 5.61 29.19 -11.06
C GLU A 98 5.86 30.60 -10.48
N LEU A 99 5.89 30.73 -9.15
CA LEU A 99 6.19 31.99 -8.47
C LEU A 99 7.69 32.36 -8.55
N ALA A 100 8.59 31.40 -8.68
CA ALA A 100 10.03 31.62 -8.80
C ALA A 100 10.49 31.96 -10.23
N LEU A 101 9.76 31.49 -11.26
CA LEU A 101 10.05 31.80 -12.67
C LEU A 101 9.40 33.11 -13.15
N GLY A 102 8.53 33.72 -12.34
CA GLY A 102 7.89 35.00 -12.64
C GLY A 102 8.68 36.25 -12.23
N SER A 103 9.94 36.12 -11.79
CA SER A 103 10.73 37.24 -11.25
C SER A 103 11.86 37.77 -12.14
N ASP A 104 11.96 37.34 -13.41
CA ASP A 104 13.09 37.72 -14.27
C ASP A 104 12.80 38.81 -15.32
N ASP A 105 11.62 39.43 -15.34
CA ASP A 105 11.37 40.59 -16.21
C ASP A 105 10.49 41.63 -15.51
N ASP A 106 11.10 42.49 -14.68
CA ASP A 106 10.72 43.91 -14.54
C ASP A 106 11.76 44.64 -13.68
N GLU A 107 12.71 45.33 -14.34
CA GLU A 107 13.46 46.41 -13.70
C GLU A 107 12.55 47.64 -13.53
N ALA A 108 12.09 47.92 -12.31
CA ALA A 108 11.89 49.29 -11.82
C ALA A 108 11.49 49.35 -10.34
N GLU A 109 12.29 50.14 -9.60
CA GLU A 109 11.99 50.93 -8.40
C GLU A 109 11.51 50.24 -7.09
N HIS A 110 12.43 50.32 -6.13
CA HIS A 110 12.27 50.37 -4.68
C HIS A 110 10.86 50.74 -4.16
N ASP A 111 10.17 49.78 -3.53
CA ASP A 111 9.48 50.11 -2.27
C ASP A 111 9.32 48.90 -1.34
N ASN A 112 9.46 49.19 -0.06
CA ASN A 112 9.73 48.30 1.05
C ASN A 112 8.44 47.56 1.47
N ARG A 113 8.14 46.39 0.88
CA ARG A 113 7.06 45.49 1.37
C ARG A 113 7.63 44.26 2.05
N MET A 114 7.46 44.24 3.36
CA MET A 114 7.71 43.14 4.29
C MET A 114 6.75 41.96 3.99
N GLY A 115 7.05 41.21 2.93
CA GLY A 115 6.49 39.89 2.66
C GLY A 115 7.48 38.82 3.12
N LEU A 116 7.00 37.75 3.75
CA LEU A 116 7.82 36.57 4.04
C LEU A 116 8.50 36.15 2.74
N SER A 117 9.83 36.27 2.70
CA SER A 117 10.63 36.07 1.49
C SER A 117 10.25 34.75 0.81
N ALA A 118 10.11 34.75 -0.52
CA ALA A 118 9.93 33.54 -1.32
C ALA A 118 10.97 32.45 -0.96
N ALA A 119 12.14 32.85 -0.45
CA ALA A 119 13.16 31.96 0.09
C ALA A 119 12.72 31.19 1.36
N ALA A 120 11.92 31.79 2.25
CA ALA A 120 11.40 31.14 3.45
C ALA A 120 10.30 30.12 3.12
N VAL A 121 9.43 30.44 2.16
CA VAL A 121 8.43 29.50 1.64
C VAL A 121 9.09 28.35 0.87
N ALA A 122 10.12 28.65 0.07
CA ALA A 122 10.95 27.64 -0.61
C ALA A 122 11.84 26.85 0.36
N ALA A 123 12.17 27.37 1.55
CA ALA A 123 12.88 26.64 2.60
C ALA A 123 11.95 25.68 3.34
N ALA A 124 10.72 26.11 3.65
CA ALA A 124 9.68 25.26 4.23
C ALA A 124 9.22 24.15 3.26
N ALA A 125 9.19 24.42 1.95
CA ALA A 125 8.97 23.38 0.93
C ALA A 125 10.18 22.45 0.74
N ARG A 126 11.40 22.89 1.11
CA ARG A 126 12.60 22.05 1.11
C ARG A 126 12.71 21.17 2.35
N SER A 127 12.14 21.57 3.50
CA SER A 127 12.08 20.71 4.68
C SER A 127 11.12 19.53 4.48
N THR A 128 10.04 19.71 3.72
CA THR A 128 9.10 18.60 3.36
C THR A 128 9.67 17.61 2.33
N LEU A 129 10.68 17.99 1.56
CA LEU A 129 11.38 17.14 0.58
C LEU A 129 12.45 16.23 1.20
N ARG A 130 12.90 16.50 2.43
CA ARG A 130 13.94 15.71 3.08
C ARG A 130 13.28 14.56 3.85
N ALA A 131 13.74 13.32 3.62
CA ALA A 131 13.38 12.20 4.49
C ALA A 131 13.49 12.66 5.95
N PRO A 132 12.51 12.39 6.83
CA PRO A 132 12.45 12.96 8.17
C PRO A 132 13.71 12.55 8.91
N SER A 133 14.70 13.45 8.90
CA SER A 133 15.91 13.32 9.66
C SER A 133 15.66 13.98 11.00
N LEU A 134 16.33 13.51 12.05
CA LEU A 134 16.19 14.09 13.38
C LEU A 134 16.46 15.61 13.34
N GLN A 135 17.33 16.07 12.43
CA GLN A 135 17.60 17.48 12.17
C GLN A 135 16.36 18.23 11.62
N THR A 136 15.68 17.70 10.61
CA THR A 136 14.50 18.35 10.01
C THR A 136 13.35 18.48 11.03
N LEU A 137 13.16 17.47 11.88
CA LEU A 137 12.12 17.50 12.93
C LEU A 137 12.45 18.43 14.11
N LEU A 138 13.74 18.68 14.36
CA LEU A 138 14.19 19.63 15.39
C LEU A 138 14.11 21.08 14.89
N GLU A 139 14.29 21.31 13.60
CA GLU A 139 14.14 22.63 12.97
C GLU A 139 12.67 23.09 12.89
N ASP A 140 11.71 22.17 12.83
CA ASP A 140 10.26 22.44 12.78
C ASP A 140 9.61 22.71 14.18
N ILE A 141 10.40 22.86 15.25
CA ILE A 141 9.86 23.30 16.56
C ILE A 141 9.58 24.80 16.44
N PRO A 142 8.31 25.26 16.44
CA PRO A 142 8.04 26.68 16.37
C PRO A 142 8.51 27.34 17.66
N ASP A 143 9.54 28.20 17.55
CA ASP A 143 9.89 29.13 18.61
C ASP A 143 8.65 29.93 19.01
N SER A 144 8.30 29.85 20.28
CA SER A 144 7.14 30.50 20.84
C SER A 144 7.21 32.03 20.70
N ALA A 145 6.04 32.60 20.45
CA ALA A 145 5.63 33.97 20.76
C ALA A 145 5.94 35.08 19.71
N THR A 146 5.00 35.27 18.78
CA THR A 146 4.46 36.61 18.50
C THR A 146 2.97 36.50 18.13
N ALA A 147 2.13 37.20 18.87
CA ALA A 147 0.68 37.21 18.69
C ALA A 147 0.27 38.00 17.42
N PRO A 148 -0.81 37.64 16.70
CA PRO A 148 -1.31 38.47 15.61
C PRO A 148 -2.21 39.59 16.16
N HIS A 149 -1.79 40.85 15.99
CA HIS A 149 -2.66 42.01 16.15
C HIS A 149 -3.58 42.19 14.93
N PRO A 150 -4.79 42.76 15.09
CA PRO A 150 -5.72 42.96 13.99
C PRO A 150 -5.35 44.22 13.19
N PRO A 151 -5.40 44.21 11.84
CA PRO A 151 -5.37 45.45 11.10
C PRO A 151 -6.77 46.06 11.00
N SER A 152 -6.76 47.36 11.25
CA SER A 152 -7.83 48.34 11.16
C SER A 152 -8.51 48.40 9.78
N SER A 153 -9.81 48.69 9.86
CA SER A 153 -10.70 49.33 8.89
C SER A 153 -10.05 50.26 7.85
N GLY A 154 -10.53 50.14 6.59
CA GLY A 154 -10.65 51.25 5.64
C GLY A 154 -10.17 50.95 4.22
N GLY A 155 -11.10 50.83 3.26
CA GLY A 155 -10.82 51.04 1.83
C GLY A 155 -11.43 50.03 0.87
N ASP A 156 -12.59 50.37 0.31
CA ASP A 156 -13.22 49.71 -0.82
C ASP A 156 -12.31 49.73 -2.06
N SER A 157 -12.18 48.61 -2.77
CA SER A 157 -11.87 48.58 -4.20
C SER A 157 -12.28 47.24 -4.82
N GLU A 158 -13.18 47.33 -5.78
CA GLU A 158 -13.74 46.23 -6.56
C GLU A 158 -12.66 45.52 -7.40
N GLY A 159 -12.45 44.23 -7.12
CA GLY A 159 -11.54 43.36 -7.88
C GLY A 159 -11.98 41.90 -7.83
N LYS A 160 -13.29 41.66 -7.87
CA LYS A 160 -13.91 40.35 -7.64
C LYS A 160 -14.17 39.66 -8.98
N SER A 161 -13.20 38.93 -9.54
CA SER A 161 -13.47 37.91 -10.60
C SER A 161 -12.33 36.93 -10.97
N LYS A 162 -11.04 37.21 -10.72
CA LYS A 162 -9.95 36.35 -11.28
C LYS A 162 -9.40 35.24 -10.37
N SER A 163 -9.41 35.39 -9.04
CA SER A 163 -8.81 34.41 -8.11
C SER A 163 -9.65 33.15 -7.82
N ALA A 164 -10.96 33.18 -8.06
CA ALA A 164 -11.85 32.06 -7.78
C ALA A 164 -11.79 30.95 -8.85
N ALA A 165 -11.49 31.31 -10.11
CA ALA A 165 -11.40 30.36 -11.22
C ALA A 165 -10.13 29.48 -11.13
N GLU A 166 -9.01 30.06 -10.72
CA GLU A 166 -7.73 29.35 -10.53
C GLU A 166 -7.74 28.41 -9.31
N SER A 167 -8.43 28.79 -8.22
CA SER A 167 -8.65 27.92 -7.06
C SER A 167 -9.59 26.76 -7.40
N SER A 168 -10.67 27.00 -8.17
CA SER A 168 -11.56 25.93 -8.61
C SER A 168 -10.90 24.93 -9.58
N SER A 169 -9.91 25.35 -10.36
CA SER A 169 -9.16 24.49 -11.27
C SER A 169 -8.21 23.56 -10.50
N ARG A 170 -7.42 24.12 -9.56
CA ARG A 170 -6.51 23.37 -8.67
C ARG A 170 -7.26 22.31 -7.84
N ASN A 171 -8.46 22.63 -7.38
CA ASN A 171 -9.25 21.71 -6.57
C ASN A 171 -9.77 20.49 -7.34
N LYS A 172 -10.06 20.66 -8.64
CA LYS A 172 -10.45 19.54 -9.51
C LYS A 172 -9.24 18.68 -9.90
N LYS A 173 -8.06 19.30 -10.05
CA LYS A 173 -6.80 18.60 -10.36
C LYS A 173 -6.44 17.59 -9.27
N LEU A 174 -6.25 18.02 -8.01
CA LEU A 174 -5.84 17.10 -6.93
C LEU A 174 -6.79 15.90 -6.73
N LYS A 175 -8.09 16.09 -6.92
CA LYS A 175 -9.04 14.97 -6.88
C LYS A 175 -8.87 14.02 -8.05
N HIS A 176 -8.67 14.56 -9.25
CA HIS A 176 -8.45 13.76 -10.44
C HIS A 176 -7.16 12.96 -10.32
N ASP A 177 -6.07 13.61 -9.90
CA ASP A 177 -4.75 13.02 -9.72
C ASP A 177 -4.81 11.87 -8.69
N VAL A 178 -5.46 12.10 -7.54
CA VAL A 178 -5.66 11.03 -6.53
C VAL A 178 -6.52 9.87 -7.08
N ILE A 179 -7.57 10.15 -7.86
CA ILE A 179 -8.41 9.09 -8.45
C ILE A 179 -7.60 8.29 -9.48
N GLU A 180 -6.77 8.94 -10.28
CA GLU A 180 -5.88 8.32 -11.24
C GLU A 180 -4.86 7.43 -10.53
N ALA A 181 -4.20 7.93 -9.48
CA ALA A 181 -3.27 7.16 -8.66
C ALA A 181 -3.94 5.94 -8.00
N ILE A 182 -5.20 6.06 -7.54
CA ILE A 182 -5.96 4.90 -7.04
C ILE A 182 -6.27 3.89 -8.15
N ASN A 183 -6.58 4.35 -9.38
CA ASN A 183 -6.81 3.43 -10.51
C ASN A 183 -5.52 2.69 -10.89
N GLU A 184 -4.37 3.37 -10.88
CA GLU A 184 -3.06 2.75 -11.10
C GLU A 184 -2.78 1.69 -10.03
N LEU A 185 -3.05 1.99 -8.75
CA LEU A 185 -2.95 1.02 -7.66
C LEU A 185 -3.82 -0.23 -7.88
N ILE A 186 -5.05 -0.05 -8.40
CA ILE A 186 -5.93 -1.19 -8.72
C ILE A 186 -5.33 -2.04 -9.84
N GLN A 187 -4.79 -1.41 -10.88
CA GLN A 187 -4.13 -2.12 -11.98
C GLN A 187 -2.86 -2.85 -11.52
N GLU A 188 -2.09 -2.26 -10.60
CA GLU A 188 -0.92 -2.89 -9.97
C GLU A 188 -1.33 -4.16 -9.20
N ILE A 189 -2.44 -4.12 -8.45
CA ILE A 189 -2.95 -5.28 -7.70
C ILE A 189 -3.39 -6.42 -8.64
N ASP A 190 -4.01 -6.07 -9.78
CA ASP A 190 -4.48 -7.05 -10.76
C ASP A 190 -3.31 -7.71 -11.53
N THR A 191 -2.33 -6.92 -11.96
CA THR A 191 -1.17 -7.39 -12.75
C THR A 191 -0.07 -8.04 -11.91
N CYS A 192 -0.12 -7.90 -10.58
CA CYS A 192 0.91 -8.37 -9.66
C CYS A 192 1.34 -9.83 -9.87
N HIS A 193 0.39 -10.74 -10.10
CA HIS A 193 0.75 -12.15 -10.27
C HIS A 193 1.42 -12.45 -11.61
N GLU A 194 1.04 -11.75 -12.68
CA GLU A 194 1.66 -11.89 -13.99
C GLU A 194 3.12 -11.45 -13.91
N LEU A 195 3.38 -10.30 -13.28
CA LEU A 195 4.74 -9.78 -13.05
C LEU A 195 5.61 -10.76 -12.26
N ILE A 196 5.07 -11.34 -11.17
CA ILE A 196 5.79 -12.33 -10.36
C ILE A 196 6.05 -13.60 -11.19
N SER A 197 5.07 -14.08 -11.95
CA SER A 197 5.21 -15.28 -12.77
C SER A 197 6.24 -15.14 -13.89
N ALA A 198 6.41 -13.92 -14.44
CA ALA A 198 7.40 -13.64 -15.48
C ALA A 198 8.84 -13.94 -15.02
N GLN A 199 9.13 -13.69 -13.74
CA GLN A 199 10.44 -13.89 -13.10
C GLN A 199 10.74 -15.38 -12.78
N ALA A 200 9.77 -16.28 -12.93
CA ALA A 200 9.93 -17.68 -12.52
C ALA A 200 11.09 -18.41 -13.22
N VAL A 201 11.43 -18.00 -14.44
CA VAL A 201 12.48 -18.60 -15.26
C VAL A 201 13.88 -18.36 -14.70
N GLU A 202 14.07 -17.23 -14.04
CA GLU A 202 15.36 -16.82 -13.50
C GLU A 202 15.68 -17.57 -12.22
N HIS A 203 14.64 -17.92 -11.45
CA HIS A 203 14.76 -18.59 -10.16
C HIS A 203 14.64 -20.12 -10.22
N ILE A 204 13.96 -20.68 -11.21
CA ILE A 204 13.77 -22.14 -11.34
C ILE A 204 14.65 -22.69 -12.46
N HIS A 205 15.56 -23.59 -12.10
CA HIS A 205 16.44 -24.28 -13.03
C HIS A 205 15.98 -25.71 -13.35
N GLN A 206 16.66 -26.33 -14.32
CA GLN A 206 16.35 -27.70 -14.74
C GLN A 206 16.69 -28.71 -13.64
N ASN A 207 15.84 -29.71 -13.46
CA ASN A 207 16.00 -30.84 -12.54
C ASN A 207 16.06 -30.45 -11.06
N GLU A 208 15.57 -29.26 -10.71
CA GLU A 208 15.44 -28.84 -9.32
C GLU A 208 14.25 -29.51 -8.63
N VAL A 209 14.37 -29.62 -7.31
CA VAL A 209 13.32 -30.11 -6.42
C VAL A 209 12.86 -28.94 -5.56
N ILE A 210 11.61 -28.54 -5.75
CA ILE A 210 10.99 -27.42 -5.04
C ILE A 210 10.04 -27.97 -3.98
N LEU A 211 10.07 -27.38 -2.79
CA LEU A 211 9.08 -27.63 -1.74
C LEU A 211 8.13 -26.45 -1.61
N THR A 212 6.83 -26.72 -1.54
CA THR A 212 5.80 -25.72 -1.24
C THR A 212 4.79 -26.25 -0.21
N LEU A 213 4.07 -25.35 0.45
CA LEU A 213 3.09 -25.70 1.49
C LEU A 213 1.74 -25.01 1.23
N GLY A 214 0.66 -25.79 1.32
CA GLY A 214 -0.70 -25.27 1.21
C GLY A 214 -1.07 -24.86 -0.22
N HIS A 215 -1.96 -23.87 -0.33
CA HIS A 215 -2.44 -23.36 -1.61
C HIS A 215 -2.24 -21.85 -1.69
N SER A 216 -1.49 -21.41 -2.71
CA SER A 216 -1.33 -20.00 -3.03
C SER A 216 -1.46 -19.80 -4.53
N ARG A 217 -2.33 -18.87 -4.93
CA ARG A 217 -2.53 -18.52 -6.34
C ARG A 217 -1.24 -18.00 -6.97
N THR A 218 -0.50 -17.15 -6.27
CA THR A 218 0.77 -16.58 -6.75
C THR A 218 1.83 -17.68 -6.99
N VAL A 219 1.96 -18.63 -6.07
CA VAL A 219 2.90 -19.75 -6.21
C VAL A 219 2.48 -20.67 -7.36
N LYS A 220 1.19 -20.93 -7.50
CA LYS A 220 0.65 -21.74 -8.60
C LYS A 220 1.01 -21.13 -9.97
N GLU A 221 0.69 -19.85 -10.16
CA GLU A 221 0.95 -19.15 -11.43
C GLU A 221 2.45 -19.06 -11.71
N PHE A 222 3.28 -18.88 -10.68
CA PHE A 222 4.74 -18.91 -10.79
C PHE A 222 5.28 -20.28 -11.28
N LEU A 223 4.81 -21.38 -10.69
CA LEU A 223 5.21 -22.73 -11.11
C LEU A 223 4.69 -23.08 -12.52
N PHE A 224 3.51 -22.59 -12.89
CA PHE A 224 2.97 -22.75 -14.23
C PHE A 224 3.80 -22.04 -15.28
N ALA A 225 4.19 -20.79 -15.03
CA ALA A 225 5.03 -20.02 -15.95
C ALA A 225 6.40 -20.68 -16.18
N ALA A 226 6.98 -21.30 -15.13
CA ALA A 226 8.22 -22.07 -15.28
C ALA A 226 8.04 -23.32 -16.15
N ASN A 227 6.92 -24.03 -16.01
CA ASN A 227 6.61 -25.23 -16.80
C ASN A 227 6.35 -24.91 -18.28
N GLU A 228 5.61 -23.83 -18.55
CA GLU A 228 5.25 -23.39 -19.91
C GLU A 228 6.50 -23.07 -20.75
N LYS A 229 7.58 -22.61 -20.11
CA LYS A 229 8.89 -22.40 -20.76
C LYS A 229 9.76 -23.67 -20.82
N LYS A 230 9.16 -24.85 -20.69
CA LYS A 230 9.75 -26.20 -20.84
C LYS A 230 10.84 -26.56 -19.83
N ARG A 231 10.79 -26.04 -18.60
CA ARG A 231 11.65 -26.51 -17.50
C ARG A 231 11.10 -27.80 -16.90
N SER A 232 11.92 -28.84 -16.76
CA SER A 232 11.54 -30.04 -16.01
C SER A 232 12.03 -29.94 -14.58
N PHE A 233 11.12 -29.82 -13.62
CA PHE A 233 11.41 -29.80 -12.19
C PHE A 233 10.37 -30.62 -11.43
N ARG A 234 10.70 -30.97 -10.20
CA ARG A 234 9.81 -31.74 -9.30
C ARG A 234 9.32 -30.85 -8.18
N VAL A 235 8.06 -31.01 -7.79
CA VAL A 235 7.45 -30.22 -6.72
C VAL A 235 6.93 -31.14 -5.61
N PHE A 236 7.48 -30.99 -4.41
CA PHE A 236 6.89 -31.52 -3.19
C PHE A 236 5.87 -30.53 -2.66
N VAL A 237 4.64 -30.99 -2.45
CA VAL A 237 3.53 -30.19 -1.91
C VAL A 237 3.16 -30.74 -0.54
N ALA A 238 3.41 -29.98 0.51
CA ALA A 238 2.91 -30.30 1.83
C ALA A 238 1.39 -30.03 1.91
N GLU A 239 0.65 -30.97 2.49
CA GLU A 239 -0.82 -30.96 2.53
C GLU A 239 -1.42 -29.75 3.26
N GLY A 240 -0.74 -29.24 4.31
CA GLY A 240 -1.20 -28.10 5.10
C GLY A 240 -2.43 -28.41 5.94
N ALA A 241 -2.32 -29.38 6.85
CA ALA A 241 -3.36 -29.70 7.81
C ALA A 241 -3.61 -28.49 8.75
N PRO A 242 -4.86 -28.19 9.15
CA PRO A 242 -6.08 -28.99 9.00
C PRO A 242 -6.92 -28.66 7.75
N ARG A 243 -6.51 -27.69 6.92
CA ARG A 243 -7.32 -27.25 5.76
C ARG A 243 -7.09 -28.08 4.50
N TYR A 244 -6.00 -28.86 4.44
CA TYR A 244 -5.67 -29.78 3.34
C TYR A 244 -5.68 -29.11 1.95
N GLN A 245 -5.39 -27.81 1.90
CA GLN A 245 -5.45 -27.04 0.65
C GLN A 245 -4.32 -27.45 -0.32
N GLY A 246 -3.24 -28.06 0.17
CA GLY A 246 -2.16 -28.58 -0.69
C GLY A 246 -2.63 -29.62 -1.70
N HIS A 247 -3.68 -30.40 -1.39
CA HIS A 247 -4.25 -31.37 -2.34
C HIS A 247 -4.88 -30.69 -3.56
N VAL A 248 -5.50 -29.52 -3.38
CA VAL A 248 -6.08 -28.73 -4.47
C VAL A 248 -4.98 -28.24 -5.39
N LEU A 249 -3.90 -27.67 -4.81
CA LEU A 249 -2.74 -27.23 -5.58
C LEU A 249 -2.09 -28.39 -6.34
N ALA A 250 -1.87 -29.52 -5.69
CA ALA A 250 -1.26 -30.69 -6.32
C ALA A 250 -2.10 -31.19 -7.51
N LYS A 251 -3.43 -31.25 -7.38
CA LYS A 251 -4.33 -31.63 -8.47
C LYS A 251 -4.21 -30.68 -9.67
N GLU A 252 -4.15 -29.37 -9.43
CA GLU A 252 -3.97 -28.36 -10.47
C GLU A 252 -2.59 -28.47 -11.15
N LEU A 253 -1.53 -28.74 -10.38
CA LEU A 253 -0.17 -28.91 -10.92
C LEU A 253 -0.05 -30.16 -11.79
N VAL A 254 -0.62 -31.30 -11.37
CA VAL A 254 -0.69 -32.52 -12.18
C VAL A 254 -1.48 -32.27 -13.46
N GLY A 255 -2.57 -31.50 -13.40
CA GLY A 255 -3.38 -31.14 -14.57
C GLY A 255 -2.59 -30.40 -15.66
N LYS A 256 -1.53 -29.66 -15.29
CA LYS A 256 -0.60 -29.00 -16.22
C LYS A 256 0.64 -29.85 -16.56
N GLY A 257 0.72 -31.11 -16.12
CA GLY A 257 1.81 -32.03 -16.44
C GLY A 257 3.07 -31.87 -15.58
N LEU A 258 2.99 -31.19 -14.43
CA LEU A 258 4.12 -31.10 -13.49
C LEU A 258 4.27 -32.38 -12.66
N GLN A 259 5.51 -32.80 -12.46
CA GLN A 259 5.83 -33.91 -11.56
C GLN A 259 5.68 -33.45 -10.11
N THR A 260 4.52 -33.73 -9.53
CA THR A 260 4.21 -33.35 -8.15
C THR A 260 4.06 -34.55 -7.25
N THR A 261 4.46 -34.40 -6.00
CA THR A 261 4.31 -35.42 -4.96
C THR A 261 3.78 -34.75 -3.71
N VAL A 262 2.64 -35.22 -3.23
CA VAL A 262 2.05 -34.74 -1.98
C VAL A 262 2.74 -35.41 -0.81
N ILE A 263 3.13 -34.64 0.19
CA ILE A 263 3.75 -35.11 1.42
C ILE A 263 2.93 -34.64 2.63
N THR A 264 3.00 -35.39 3.72
CA THR A 264 2.42 -34.95 4.98
C THR A 264 3.28 -33.88 5.63
N ASP A 265 2.68 -33.03 6.45
CA ASP A 265 3.41 -31.93 7.11
C ASP A 265 4.54 -32.46 8.02
N SER A 266 4.39 -33.67 8.57
CA SER A 266 5.41 -34.35 9.37
C SER A 266 6.60 -34.86 8.54
N ALA A 267 6.40 -35.17 7.26
CA ALA A 267 7.45 -35.67 6.37
C ALA A 267 8.34 -34.54 5.81
N VAL A 268 7.95 -33.27 5.97
CA VAL A 268 8.70 -32.10 5.50
C VAL A 268 10.16 -32.15 5.93
N PHE A 269 10.42 -32.40 7.22
CA PHE A 269 11.78 -32.41 7.76
C PHE A 269 12.66 -33.51 7.15
N ALA A 270 12.08 -34.69 6.87
CA ALA A 270 12.83 -35.77 6.22
C ALA A 270 13.13 -35.45 4.74
N MET A 271 12.17 -34.85 4.05
CA MET A 271 12.24 -34.59 2.61
C MET A 271 13.11 -33.38 2.27
N ILE A 272 13.27 -32.42 3.18
CA ILE A 272 13.98 -31.17 2.90
C ILE A 272 15.46 -31.38 2.55
N SER A 273 16.07 -32.47 3.01
CA SER A 273 17.42 -32.88 2.64
C SER A 273 17.63 -33.09 1.14
N ARG A 274 16.54 -33.30 0.38
CA ARG A 274 16.54 -33.51 -1.08
C ARG A 274 16.00 -32.32 -1.86
N VAL A 275 15.58 -31.26 -1.17
CA VAL A 275 14.97 -30.07 -1.75
C VAL A 275 16.06 -29.04 -2.02
N ASN A 276 16.03 -28.43 -3.21
CA ASN A 276 16.96 -27.38 -3.59
C ASN A 276 16.50 -26.00 -3.13
N MET A 277 15.18 -25.78 -3.11
CA MET A 277 14.60 -24.50 -2.74
C MET A 277 13.18 -24.68 -2.18
N VAL A 278 12.83 -23.86 -1.19
CA VAL A 278 11.46 -23.77 -0.68
C VAL A 278 10.80 -22.53 -1.26
N ILE A 279 9.61 -22.66 -1.84
CA ILE A 279 8.80 -21.55 -2.34
C ILE A 279 7.46 -21.53 -1.62
N VAL A 280 7.16 -20.43 -0.94
CA VAL A 280 5.89 -20.24 -0.23
C VAL A 280 5.22 -18.93 -0.61
N GLY A 281 3.90 -18.87 -0.44
CA GLY A 281 3.15 -17.62 -0.48
C GLY A 281 3.08 -16.98 0.89
N ALA A 282 3.04 -15.65 0.94
CA ALA A 282 2.72 -14.90 2.15
C ALA A 282 1.25 -14.45 2.16
N HIS A 283 0.68 -14.33 3.36
CA HIS A 283 -0.52 -13.53 3.58
C HIS A 283 -0.15 -12.05 3.70
N ALA A 284 0.88 -11.74 4.48
CA ALA A 284 1.43 -10.39 4.60
C ALA A 284 2.92 -10.36 4.98
N ILE A 285 3.61 -9.28 4.64
CA ILE A 285 5.01 -9.03 5.01
C ILE A 285 5.05 -7.77 5.89
N MET A 286 5.75 -7.84 7.00
CA MET A 286 5.85 -6.77 8.00
C MET A 286 7.08 -5.89 7.75
N ALA A 287 7.12 -4.71 8.38
CA ALA A 287 8.21 -3.76 8.24
C ALA A 287 9.58 -4.28 8.70
N ASN A 288 9.59 -5.21 9.67
CA ASN A 288 10.81 -5.89 10.13
C ASN A 288 11.24 -7.05 9.21
N GLY A 289 10.57 -7.26 8.08
CA GLY A 289 10.78 -8.41 7.20
C GLY A 289 10.09 -9.69 7.67
N GLY A 290 9.35 -9.65 8.78
CA GLY A 290 8.58 -10.79 9.27
C GLY A 290 7.47 -11.18 8.28
N VAL A 291 7.25 -12.47 8.09
CA VAL A 291 6.26 -12.99 7.14
C VAL A 291 5.10 -13.64 7.89
N ILE A 292 3.90 -13.13 7.66
CA ILE A 292 2.65 -13.73 8.11
C ILE A 292 2.15 -14.63 7.00
N ALA A 293 1.99 -15.92 7.29
CA ALA A 293 1.58 -16.91 6.31
C ALA A 293 0.75 -18.02 6.98
N PRO A 294 0.10 -18.90 6.21
CA PRO A 294 -0.65 -20.03 6.75
C PRO A 294 0.14 -20.89 7.74
N VAL A 295 -0.61 -21.55 8.63
CA VAL A 295 -0.05 -22.46 9.65
C VAL A 295 0.86 -23.52 9.01
N GLY A 296 1.95 -23.86 9.71
CA GLY A 296 2.93 -24.85 9.26
C GLY A 296 4.15 -24.27 8.55
N ILE A 297 4.09 -23.05 8.02
CA ILE A 297 5.22 -22.44 7.29
C ILE A 297 6.43 -22.21 8.20
N ASN A 298 6.23 -21.89 9.48
CA ASN A 298 7.34 -21.76 10.42
C ASN A 298 8.14 -23.07 10.59
N MET A 299 7.46 -24.22 10.58
CA MET A 299 8.13 -25.53 10.65
C MET A 299 8.99 -25.77 9.40
N VAL A 300 8.48 -25.41 8.23
CA VAL A 300 9.22 -25.48 6.97
C VAL A 300 10.42 -24.53 6.99
N ALA A 301 10.24 -23.29 7.48
CA ALA A 301 11.31 -22.29 7.56
C ALA A 301 12.44 -22.73 8.51
N LEU A 302 12.10 -23.27 9.69
CA LEU A 302 13.07 -23.84 10.62
C LEU A 302 13.81 -25.04 10.01
N ALA A 303 13.08 -25.93 9.32
CA ALA A 303 13.70 -27.05 8.62
C ALA A 303 14.65 -26.55 7.51
N ALA A 304 14.25 -25.56 6.72
CA ALA A 304 15.06 -24.99 5.64
C ALA A 304 16.33 -24.33 6.19
N GLN A 305 16.20 -23.57 7.29
CA GLN A 305 17.33 -22.96 7.98
C GLN A 305 18.32 -24.02 8.48
N ARG A 306 17.84 -25.13 9.04
CA ARG A 306 18.70 -26.22 9.54
C ARG A 306 19.45 -26.96 8.43
N HIS A 307 18.86 -27.05 7.24
CA HIS A 307 19.44 -27.70 6.08
C HIS A 307 20.09 -26.73 5.08
N ALA A 308 20.22 -25.44 5.44
CA ALA A 308 20.76 -24.39 4.58
C ALA A 308 20.10 -24.31 3.18
N VAL A 309 18.81 -24.63 3.11
CA VAL A 309 18.02 -24.55 1.87
C VAL A 309 17.47 -23.12 1.71
N PRO A 310 17.62 -22.49 0.54
CA PRO A 310 17.06 -21.17 0.29
C PRO A 310 15.53 -21.17 0.42
N PHE A 311 15.02 -20.16 1.14
CA PHE A 311 13.61 -19.98 1.42
C PHE A 311 13.09 -18.73 0.70
N VAL A 312 12.29 -18.93 -0.34
CA VAL A 312 11.76 -17.89 -1.22
C VAL A 312 10.29 -17.64 -0.91
N VAL A 313 9.95 -16.38 -0.70
CA VAL A 313 8.59 -15.94 -0.39
C VAL A 313 8.06 -15.12 -1.56
N LEU A 314 6.95 -15.57 -2.14
CA LEU A 314 6.25 -14.84 -3.18
C LEU A 314 5.12 -14.01 -2.57
N ALA A 315 5.21 -12.70 -2.73
CA ALA A 315 4.22 -11.75 -2.25
C ALA A 315 4.10 -10.57 -3.21
N GLY A 316 2.89 -10.03 -3.32
CA GLY A 316 2.66 -8.77 -4.01
C GLY A 316 2.96 -7.57 -3.13
N SER A 317 3.20 -6.42 -3.75
CA SER A 317 3.36 -5.12 -3.08
C SER A 317 2.19 -4.80 -2.13
N HIS A 318 0.97 -5.17 -2.51
CA HIS A 318 -0.24 -4.99 -1.70
C HIS A 318 -0.23 -5.77 -0.37
N LYS A 319 0.69 -6.73 -0.19
CA LYS A 319 0.87 -7.50 1.05
C LYS A 319 1.96 -6.94 1.96
N VAL A 320 2.74 -5.96 1.51
CA VAL A 320 3.85 -5.37 2.28
C VAL A 320 3.30 -4.27 3.19
N ILE A 321 3.51 -4.40 4.50
CA ILE A 321 2.93 -3.56 5.54
C ILE A 321 4.04 -2.80 6.26
N ILE A 322 3.84 -1.49 6.40
CA ILE A 322 4.80 -0.58 7.04
C ILE A 322 4.63 -0.53 8.58
N ILE A 323 3.63 -1.21 9.15
CA ILE A 323 3.36 -1.27 10.60
C ILE A 323 4.27 -2.30 11.30
N TRP A 324 4.76 -1.94 12.48
CA TRP A 324 5.44 -2.84 13.42
C TRP A 324 4.44 -3.72 14.20
N LEU A 325 4.77 -5.01 14.39
CA LEU A 325 3.92 -6.00 15.10
C LEU A 325 3.47 -5.52 16.49
N THR A 326 4.32 -4.76 17.18
CA THR A 326 4.05 -4.24 18.53
C THR A 326 2.83 -3.33 18.59
N PHE A 327 2.56 -2.56 17.53
CA PHE A 327 1.41 -1.65 17.47
C PHE A 327 0.09 -2.40 17.26
N LEU A 328 0.15 -3.54 16.55
CA LEU A 328 -1.01 -4.40 16.32
C LEU A 328 -1.39 -5.18 17.58
N MET A 329 -0.41 -5.67 18.35
CA MET A 329 -0.67 -6.39 19.61
C MET A 329 -1.14 -5.48 20.76
N HIS A 330 -0.72 -4.21 20.80
CA HIS A 330 -1.22 -3.27 21.81
C HIS A 330 -2.68 -2.88 21.58
N SER A 331 -3.13 -2.77 20.33
CA SER A 331 -4.52 -2.46 20.01
C SER A 331 -5.49 -3.62 20.32
N THR A 332 -4.99 -4.86 20.41
CA THR A 332 -5.81 -6.03 20.76
C THR A 332 -5.80 -6.38 22.25
N ASN A 333 -4.91 -5.77 23.04
CA ASN A 333 -4.77 -6.04 24.48
C ASN A 333 -5.49 -5.01 25.37
N THR A 334 -6.18 -4.03 24.78
CA THR A 334 -6.98 -3.04 25.55
C THR A 334 -8.43 -3.47 25.79
N ASP A 335 -8.86 -4.62 25.27
CA ASP A 335 -10.20 -5.19 25.49
C ASP A 335 -10.13 -6.56 26.20
N THR A 336 -9.60 -6.58 27.43
CA THR A 336 -9.85 -7.61 28.45
C THR A 336 -9.72 -6.99 29.83
#